data_AF-A0A3S0W6H1-F1
#
_entry.id   AF-A0A3S0W6H1-F1
#
_cell.length_a   1.000
_cell.length_b   1.000
_cell.length_c   1.000
_cell.angle_alpha   90.00
_cell.angle_beta   90.00
_cell.angle_gamma   90.00
#
_symmetry.space_group_name_H-M   'P 1'
#
loop_
_entity.id
_entity.type
_entity.pdbx_description
1 polymer ?
#
loop_
_entity_poly.entity_id
_entity_poly.type
_entity_poly.pdbx_seq_one_letter_code
_entity_poly.pdbx_strand_id
1 'polypeptide(L)'
;MSTDDISTQQLYAALARLRMKGRACDAASDVIMKVCDTYAKAANMHGVSRAAVSQAAKRIQAEVDRVFVAVEVRLPKDKLLALDEWLASQGGARLTSSDAEKGEP
;
A
#
# COMPACT_ATOMS: atom_id res chain seq x y z
N MET A 1 -10.95 -9.54 3.32
CA MET A 1 -10.39 -8.20 3.10
C MET A 1 -9.40 -8.35 1.97
N SER A 2 -9.71 -7.84 0.78
CA SER A 2 -8.73 -7.74 -0.30
C SER A 2 -7.58 -6.90 0.27
N THR A 3 -6.42 -7.51 0.49
CA THR A 3 -5.18 -6.77 0.67
C THR A 3 -4.83 -6.24 -0.70
N ASP A 4 -5.49 -5.17 -1.11
CA ASP A 4 -5.04 -4.40 -2.26
C ASP A 4 -3.58 -4.02 -1.95
N ASP A 5 -2.68 -4.43 -2.83
CA ASP A 5 -1.24 -4.24 -2.61
C ASP A 5 -0.96 -2.75 -2.48
N ILE A 6 -0.65 -2.30 -1.26
CA ILE A 6 -0.26 -0.91 -0.99
C ILE A 6 0.98 -0.61 -1.83
N SER A 7 0.88 0.38 -2.71
CA SER A 7 2.03 0.83 -3.49
C SER A 7 3.07 1.51 -2.61
N THR A 8 4.34 1.48 -3.01
CA THR A 8 5.43 2.18 -2.33
C THR A 8 5.10 3.66 -2.07
N GLN A 9 4.46 4.32 -3.03
CA GLN A 9 4.07 5.72 -2.92
C GLN A 9 2.97 5.93 -1.88
N GLN A 10 1.95 5.07 -1.86
CA GLN A 10 0.88 5.11 -0.85
C GLN A 10 1.44 4.90 0.56
N LEU A 11 2.38 3.95 0.72
CA LEU A 11 3.07 3.71 1.98
C LEU A 11 3.82 4.98 2.45
N TYR A 12 4.68 5.57 1.62
CA TYR A 12 5.42 6.77 2.00
C TYR A 12 4.50 7.96 2.30
N ALA A 13 3.42 8.11 1.52
CA ALA A 13 2.45 9.16 1.75
C ALA A 13 1.66 8.96 3.06
N ALA A 14 1.34 7.72 3.43
CA ALA A 14 0.72 7.38 4.70
C ALA A 14 1.69 7.62 5.88
N LEU A 15 2.94 7.19 5.76
CA LEU A 15 3.97 7.40 6.78
C LEU A 15 4.23 8.88 7.05
N ALA A 16 4.32 9.70 6.00
CA ALA A 16 4.49 11.15 6.11
C ALA A 16 3.33 11.81 6.87
N ARG A 17 2.09 11.40 6.59
CA ARG A 17 0.88 11.93 7.25
C ARG A 17 0.77 11.50 8.71
N LEU A 18 1.02 10.22 8.99
CA LEU A 18 0.97 9.68 10.36
C LEU A 18 2.12 10.18 11.24
N ARG A 19 3.16 10.80 10.64
CA ARG A 19 4.40 11.18 11.30
C ARG A 19 5.01 10.01 12.09
N MET A 20 4.80 8.80 11.60
CA MET A 20 5.26 7.58 12.24
C MET A 20 6.77 7.45 12.05
N LYS A 21 7.49 7.21 13.15
CA LYS A 21 8.96 7.04 13.16
C LYS A 21 9.33 5.91 14.11
N GLY A 22 10.43 5.20 13.80
CA GLY A 22 11.05 4.21 14.66
C GLY A 22 10.82 2.76 14.24
N ARG A 23 11.54 1.85 14.91
CA ARG A 23 11.74 0.44 14.49
C ARG A 23 10.46 -0.36 14.24
N ALA A 24 9.37 -0.07 14.96
CA ALA A 24 8.08 -0.72 14.73
C ALA A 24 7.43 -0.31 13.39
N CYS A 25 7.67 0.93 12.94
CA CYS A 25 7.20 1.44 11.66
C CYS A 25 8.04 0.89 10.51
N ASP A 26 9.36 0.79 10.71
CA ASP A 26 10.28 0.19 9.73
C ASP A 26 9.93 -1.30 9.52
N ALA A 27 9.75 -2.05 10.63
CA ALA A 27 9.29 -3.43 10.59
C ALA A 27 7.91 -3.61 9.94
N ALA A 28 6.99 -2.67 10.17
CA ALA A 28 5.68 -2.72 9.53
C ALA A 28 5.77 -2.45 8.03
N SER A 29 6.63 -1.51 7.63
CA SER A 29 6.90 -1.19 6.22
C SER A 29 7.48 -2.39 5.48
N ASP A 30 8.41 -3.13 6.09
CA ASP A 30 8.96 -4.36 5.51
C ASP A 30 7.90 -5.43 5.26
N VAL A 31 6.91 -5.55 6.16
CA VAL A 31 5.81 -6.51 5.97
C VAL A 31 4.86 -6.05 4.88
N ILE A 32 4.50 -4.76 4.85
CA ILE A 32 3.59 -4.19 3.84
C ILE A 32 4.22 -4.28 2.45
N MET A 33 5.52 -4.01 2.35
CA MET A 33 6.30 -4.11 1.10
C MET A 33 6.68 -5.55 0.74
N LYS A 34 6.20 -6.56 1.47
CA LYS A 34 6.50 -7.98 1.29
C LYS A 34 8.00 -8.32 1.31
N VAL A 35 8.83 -7.46 1.93
CA VAL A 35 10.24 -7.76 2.26
C VAL A 35 10.30 -8.83 3.36
N CYS A 36 9.30 -8.81 4.25
CA CYS A 36 9.10 -9.80 5.31
C CYS A 36 7.76 -10.51 5.18
N ASP A 37 7.81 -11.84 5.10
CA ASP A 37 6.61 -12.67 4.96
C ASP A 37 5.69 -12.65 6.19
N THR A 38 6.24 -12.35 7.37
CA THR A 38 5.48 -12.39 8.63
C THR A 38 5.84 -11.26 9.58
N TYR A 39 4.84 -10.84 10.37
CA TYR A 39 5.03 -9.90 11.48
C TYR A 39 6.05 -10.39 12.51
N ALA A 40 6.15 -11.71 12.73
CA ALA A 40 7.09 -12.27 13.69
C ALA A 40 8.55 -12.14 13.21
N LYS A 41 8.80 -12.42 11.92
CA LYS A 41 10.12 -12.25 11.30
C LYS A 41 10.56 -10.79 11.33
N ALA A 42 9.68 -9.87 10.94
CA ALA A 42 9.97 -8.43 10.99
C ALA A 42 10.22 -7.95 12.43
N ALA A 43 9.41 -8.40 13.40
CA ALA A 43 9.60 -8.06 14.81
C ALA A 43 10.98 -8.48 15.35
N ASN A 44 11.41 -9.70 15.01
CA ASN A 44 12.72 -10.22 15.41
C ASN A 44 13.88 -9.43 14.78
N MET A 45 13.80 -9.11 13.48
CA MET A 45 14.88 -8.37 12.80
C MET A 45 15.03 -6.94 13.31
N HIS A 46 13.92 -6.30 13.68
CA HIS A 46 13.90 -4.91 14.14
C HIS A 46 13.97 -4.77 15.67
N GLY A 47 14.08 -5.88 16.41
CA GLY A 47 14.17 -5.88 17.88
C GLY A 47 12.97 -5.22 18.56
N VAL A 48 11.76 -5.51 18.07
CA VAL A 48 10.48 -4.98 18.58
C VAL A 48 9.49 -6.11 18.82
N SER A 49 8.38 -5.84 19.51
CA SER A 49 7.34 -6.85 19.72
C SER A 49 6.50 -7.07 18.47
N ARG A 50 6.03 -8.30 18.25
CA ARG A 50 5.08 -8.63 17.16
C ARG A 50 3.82 -7.75 17.21
N ALA A 51 3.35 -7.44 18.41
CA ALA A 51 2.18 -6.60 18.62
C ALA A 51 2.42 -5.16 18.14
N ALA A 52 3.61 -4.60 18.40
CA ALA A 52 3.97 -3.27 17.91
C ALA A 52 4.01 -3.20 16.38
N VAL A 53 4.58 -4.23 15.72
CA VAL A 53 4.60 -4.31 14.25
C VAL A 53 3.17 -4.41 13.70
N SER A 54 2.33 -5.28 14.27
CA SER A 54 0.95 -5.44 13.83
C SER A 54 0.13 -4.16 14.01
N GLN A 55 0.30 -3.46 15.13
CA GLN A 55 -0.40 -2.20 15.38
C GLN A 55 0.07 -1.10 14.42
N ALA A 56 1.38 -1.01 14.15
CA ALA A 56 1.93 -0.08 13.18
C ALA A 56 1.39 -0.36 11.76
N ALA A 57 1.39 -1.63 11.32
CA ALA A 57 0.86 -2.01 10.01
C ALA A 57 -0.62 -1.66 9.85
N LYS A 58 -1.44 -1.94 10.88
CA LYS A 58 -2.87 -1.58 10.88
C LYS A 58 -3.10 -0.07 10.78
N ARG A 59 -2.27 0.74 11.44
CA ARG A 59 -2.36 2.20 11.36
C ARG A 59 -2.01 2.72 9.97
N ILE A 60 -0.99 2.14 9.34
CA ILE A 60 -0.60 2.48 7.97
C ILE A 60 -1.73 2.14 7.00
N GLN A 61 -2.26 0.91 7.07
CA GLN A 61 -3.39 0.49 6.23
C GLN A 61 -4.59 1.42 6.40
N ALA A 62 -4.99 1.71 7.64
CA ALA A 62 -6.12 2.59 7.90
C ALA A 62 -5.93 4.01 7.34
N GLU A 63 -4.71 4.53 7.31
CA GLU A 63 -4.44 5.83 6.69
C GLU A 63 -4.49 5.76 5.16
N VAL A 64 -4.02 4.66 4.56
CA VAL A 64 -4.15 4.44 3.12
C VAL A 64 -5.64 4.36 2.75
N ASP A 65 -6.42 3.54 3.44
CA ASP A 65 -7.86 3.37 3.19
C ASP A 65 -8.65 4.68 3.38
N ARG A 66 -8.18 5.57 4.26
CA ARG A 66 -8.80 6.88 4.50
C ARG A 66 -8.54 7.88 3.36
N VAL A 67 -7.36 7.82 2.76
CA VAL A 67 -6.86 8.86 1.84
C VAL A 67 -7.07 8.47 0.38
N PHE A 68 -7.03 7.18 0.07
CA PHE A 68 -7.11 6.68 -1.29
C PHE A 68 -8.45 6.00 -1.54
N VAL A 69 -9.04 6.25 -2.70
CA VAL A 69 -10.30 5.63 -3.15
C VAL A 69 -10.06 5.04 -4.53
N ALA A 70 -10.51 3.81 -4.74
CA ALA A 70 -10.57 3.20 -6.07
C ALA A 70 -11.82 3.71 -6.81
N VAL A 71 -11.63 4.28 -8.00
CA VAL A 71 -12.72 4.80 -8.84
C VAL A 71 -12.63 4.18 -10.22
N GLU A 72 -13.73 3.61 -10.71
CA GLU A 72 -13.84 3.10 -12.07
C GLU A 72 -14.37 4.21 -13.00
N VAL A 73 -13.65 4.49 -14.08
CA VAL A 73 -14.01 5.53 -15.05
C VAL A 73 -13.87 5.01 -16.48
N ARG A 74 -14.83 5.36 -17.36
CA ARG A 74 -14.72 5.12 -18.80
C ARG A 74 -14.19 6.36 -19.48
N LEU A 75 -13.05 6.25 -20.16
CA LEU A 75 -12.38 7.37 -20.80
C LEU A 75 -12.07 7.04 -22.27
N PRO A 76 -12.15 8.03 -23.18
CA PRO A 76 -11.61 7.92 -24.53
C PRO A 76 -10.11 7.56 -24.53
N LYS A 77 -9.65 6.80 -25.53
CA LYS A 77 -8.27 6.26 -25.59
C LYS A 77 -7.20 7.35 -25.55
N ASP A 78 -7.48 8.51 -26.13
CA ASP A 78 -6.57 9.67 -26.16
C ASP A 78 -6.33 10.31 -24.78
N LYS A 79 -7.19 10.02 -23.79
CA LYS A 79 -7.07 10.54 -22.41
C LYS A 79 -6.27 9.65 -21.47
N LEU A 80 -5.87 8.45 -21.91
CA LEU A 80 -5.15 7.49 -21.06
C LEU A 80 -3.81 8.04 -20.58
N LEU A 81 -3.03 8.68 -21.46
CA LEU A 81 -1.71 9.18 -21.12
C LEU A 81 -1.78 10.32 -20.09
N ALA A 82 -2.72 11.25 -20.27
CA ALA A 82 -2.96 12.32 -19.30
C ALA A 82 -3.46 11.80 -17.95
N LEU A 83 -4.26 10.73 -17.95
CA LEU A 83 -4.67 10.06 -16.71
C LEU A 83 -3.48 9.42 -16.01
N ASP A 84 -2.63 8.69 -16.73
CA ASP A 84 -1.47 8.02 -16.15
C ASP A 84 -0.49 9.04 -15.55
N GLU A 85 -0.24 10.16 -16.23
CA GLU A 85 0.57 11.27 -15.71
C GLU A 85 -0.05 11.91 -14.47
N TRP A 86 -1.37 12.16 -14.50
CA TRP A 86 -2.07 12.73 -13.35
C TRP A 86 -2.04 11.78 -12.14
N LEU A 87 -2.34 10.50 -12.33
CA LEU A 87 -2.30 9.49 -11.27
C LEU A 87 -0.89 9.40 -10.65
N ALA A 88 0.16 9.33 -11.48
CA ALA A 88 1.54 9.32 -11.02
C ALA A 88 1.88 10.58 -10.20
N SER A 89 1.39 11.76 -10.61
CA SER A 89 1.61 13.01 -9.88
C SER A 89 0.93 13.03 -8.50
N GLN A 90 -0.17 12.29 -8.33
CA GLN A 90 -0.94 12.22 -7.08
C GLN A 90 -0.55 11.03 -6.21
N GLY A 91 0.41 10.20 -6.64
CA GLY A 91 0.78 8.96 -5.95
C GLY A 91 -0.25 7.83 -6.11
N GLY A 92 -1.13 7.95 -7.10
CA GLY A 92 -2.09 6.93 -7.51
C GLY A 92 -1.53 6.06 -8.64
N ALA A 93 -2.20 4.93 -8.87
CA ALA A 93 -1.88 4.03 -9.97
C ALA A 93 -3.17 3.64 -10.71
N ARG A 94 -3.06 3.44 -12.02
CA ARG A 94 -4.14 2.84 -12.79
C ARG A 94 -4.12 1.34 -12.55
N LEU A 95 -5.20 0.82 -11.96
CA LEU A 95 -5.43 -0.60 -11.86
C LEU A 95 -6.09 -1.05 -13.17
N THR A 96 -5.37 -1.76 -14.02
CA THR A 96 -5.96 -2.44 -15.18
C THR A 96 -6.50 -3.78 -14.69
N SER A 97 -7.78 -4.09 -14.98
CA SER A 97 -8.49 -5.31 -14.56
C SER A 97 -7.88 -6.64 -15.05
N SER A 98 -6.62 -6.68 -15.48
CA SER A 98 -5.91 -7.89 -15.90
C SER A 98 -5.60 -8.86 -14.75
N ASP A 99 -5.87 -8.50 -13.50
CA ASP A 99 -5.86 -9.45 -12.36
C ASP A 99 -7.20 -10.20 -12.19
N ALA A 100 -8.21 -9.95 -13.05
CA ALA A 100 -9.47 -10.70 -13.05
C ALA A 100 -9.45 -11.97 -13.93
N GLU A 101 -8.42 -12.19 -14.76
CA GLU A 101 -8.33 -13.33 -15.69
C GLU A 101 -7.27 -14.37 -15.29
N LYS A 102 -7.22 -14.75 -14.01
CA LYS A 102 -6.63 -16.03 -13.58
C LYS A 102 -7.63 -16.83 -12.76
N GLY A 103 -8.68 -17.25 -13.45
CA GLY A 103 -9.70 -18.14 -12.93
C GLY A 103 -10.52 -18.75 -14.05
N GLU A 104 -9.86 -19.51 -14.92
CA GLU A 104 -10.52 -20.51 -15.78
C GLU A 104 -9.69 -21.80 -15.79
N PRO A 105 -10.29 -22.97 -16.05
CA PRO A 105 -11.67 -23.21 -16.50
C PRO A 105 -12.62 -23.77 -15.43
#